data_AF-A0A1V5VTR2-F1
#
_entry.id   AF-A0A1V5VTR2-F1
#
_cell.length_a   1.000
_cell.length_b   1.000
_cell.length_c   1.000
_cell.angle_alpha   90.00
_cell.angle_beta   90.00
_cell.angle_gamma   90.00
#
_symmetry.space_group_name_H-M   'P 1'
#
loop_
_entity.id
_entity.type
_entity.pdbx_description
1 polymer ?
#
loop_
_entity_poly.entity_id
_entity_poly.type
_entity_poly.pdbx_seq_one_letter_code
_entity_poly.pdbx_strand_id
1 'polypeptide(L)'
;MKKCFIIICVFFFLISCCDIICKRKKHAELIIEKVELYKNKTGLLPENLQQIGLDDTHMDLSFYEKKNQLEYEVWYGLDLGTSMIYNSKTKKWRKEG
;
A
#
# COMPACT_ATOMS: atom_id res chain seq x y z
N MET A 1 11.91 43.55 -2.49
CA MET A 1 11.12 42.59 -1.68
C MET A 1 9.72 42.36 -2.27
N LYS A 2 9.61 41.88 -3.52
CA LYS A 2 8.30 41.57 -4.15
C LYS A 2 8.31 40.33 -5.07
N LYS A 3 9.45 39.64 -5.21
CA LYS A 3 9.60 38.47 -6.10
C LYS A 3 9.47 37.11 -5.38
N CYS A 4 9.64 37.06 -4.06
CA CYS A 4 9.50 35.82 -3.29
C CYS A 4 8.04 35.36 -3.09
N PHE A 5 7.07 36.27 -3.18
CA PHE A 5 5.68 35.93 -2.89
C PHE A 5 4.97 35.15 -4.01
N ILE A 6 5.45 35.27 -5.26
CA ILE A 6 4.83 34.61 -6.42
C ILE A 6 5.21 33.13 -6.49
N ILE A 7 6.38 32.73 -5.97
CA ILE A 7 6.85 31.34 -6.01
C ILE A 7 6.10 30.45 -5.00
N ILE A 8 5.59 31.03 -3.91
CA ILE A 8 4.88 30.28 -2.86
C ILE A 8 3.47 29.86 -3.30
N CYS A 9 2.83 30.60 -4.20
CA CYS A 9 1.49 30.27 -4.71
C CYS A 9 1.48 29.12 -5.74
N VAL A 10 2.60 28.85 -6.42
CA VAL A 10 2.70 27.77 -7.42
C VAL A 10 2.98 26.41 -6.76
N PHE A 11 3.55 26.38 -5.56
CA PHE A 11 3.83 25.14 -4.83
C PHE A 11 2.58 24.55 -4.15
N PHE A 12 1.55 25.37 -3.93
CA PHE A 12 0.25 24.94 -3.41
C PHE A 12 -0.68 24.33 -4.48
N PHE A 13 -0.27 24.31 -5.76
CA PHE A 13 -1.05 23.74 -6.86
C PHE A 13 -0.86 22.23 -7.07
N LEU A 14 -0.02 21.55 -6.27
CA LEU A 14 0.03 20.08 -6.21
C LEU A 14 -1.15 19.53 -5.38
N ILE A 15 -2.34 20.09 -5.58
CA ILE A 15 -3.60 19.62 -5.03
C ILE A 15 -3.89 18.26 -5.67
N SER A 16 -3.35 17.23 -5.03
CA SER A 16 -4.06 16.04 -4.58
C SER A 16 -5.34 15.75 -5.36
N CYS A 17 -5.21 15.21 -6.57
CA CYS A 17 -6.22 14.29 -7.09
C CYS A 17 -5.95 12.92 -6.45
N CYS A 18 -6.40 12.73 -5.21
CA CYS A 18 -6.26 11.46 -4.50
C CYS A 18 -7.51 10.62 -4.80
N ASP A 19 -7.50 9.97 -5.97
CA ASP A 19 -8.53 9.00 -6.34
C ASP A 19 -8.49 7.77 -5.40
N ILE A 20 -9.58 7.01 -5.33
CA ILE A 20 -9.70 5.80 -4.52
C ILE A 20 -8.56 4.82 -4.82
N ILE A 21 -8.16 4.67 -6.08
CA ILE A 21 -7.03 3.81 -6.49
C ILE A 21 -5.72 4.25 -5.81
N CYS A 22 -5.51 5.56 -5.63
CA CYS A 22 -4.33 6.09 -4.93
C CYS A 22 -4.36 5.71 -3.44
N LYS A 23 -5.52 5.84 -2.78
CA LYS A 23 -5.69 5.44 -1.38
C LYS A 23 -5.45 3.94 -1.18
N ARG A 24 -6.01 3.12 -2.07
CA ARG A 24 -5.82 1.68 -2.11
C ARG A 24 -4.35 1.28 -2.27
N LYS A 25 -3.67 1.88 -3.25
CA LYS A 25 -2.23 1.66 -3.47
C LYS A 25 -1.39 2.04 -2.24
N LYS A 26 -1.63 3.21 -1.65
CA LYS A 26 -0.90 3.67 -0.46
C LYS A 26 -1.11 2.73 0.73
N HIS A 27 -2.34 2.24 0.92
CA HIS A 27 -2.63 1.28 1.98
C HIS A 27 -1.91 -0.06 1.74
N ALA A 28 -1.88 -0.54 0.50
CA ALA A 28 -1.12 -1.74 0.12
C ALA A 28 0.39 -1.57 0.36
N GLU A 29 0.98 -0.43 0.00
CA GLU A 29 2.39 -0.12 0.26
C GLU A 29 2.71 -0.06 1.76
N LEU A 30 1.81 0.50 2.57
CA LEU A 30 1.93 0.53 4.03
C LEU A 30 1.89 -0.89 4.65
N ILE A 31 1.03 -1.76 4.15
CA ILE A 31 1.00 -3.18 4.56
C ILE A 31 2.36 -3.82 4.27
N ILE A 32 2.87 -3.68 3.03
CA ILE A 32 4.16 -4.26 2.63
C ILE A 32 5.27 -3.77 3.56
N GLU A 33 5.37 -2.46 3.80
CA GLU A 33 6.36 -1.87 4.69
C GLU A 33 6.30 -2.51 6.08
N LYS A 34 5.11 -2.54 6.70
CA LYS A 34 4.94 -3.06 8.06
C LYS A 34 5.16 -4.58 8.15
N VAL A 35 4.75 -5.35 7.15
CA VAL A 35 5.01 -6.79 7.07
C VAL A 35 6.52 -7.07 7.00
N GLU A 36 7.25 -6.34 6.15
CA GLU A 36 8.70 -6.54 6.03
C GLU A 36 9.44 -6.10 7.30
N LEU A 37 9.01 -5.01 7.95
CA LEU A 37 9.55 -4.62 9.26
C LEU A 37 9.31 -5.70 10.33
N TYR A 38 8.09 -6.25 10.39
CA TYR A 38 7.75 -7.34 11.30
C TYR A 38 8.60 -8.58 11.03
N LYS A 39 8.75 -8.97 9.76
CA LYS A 39 9.60 -10.09 9.33
C LYS A 39 11.05 -9.88 9.71
N ASN A 40 11.60 -8.68 9.50
CA ASN A 40 12.98 -8.38 9.84
C ASN A 40 13.22 -8.42 11.37
N LYS A 41 12.21 -8.04 12.16
CA LYS A 41 12.29 -8.05 13.64
C LYS A 41 12.14 -9.46 14.23
N THR A 42 11.24 -10.27 13.68
CA THR A 42 10.81 -11.55 14.30
C THR A 42 11.31 -12.79 13.58
N GLY A 43 11.75 -12.64 12.33
CA GLY A 43 12.03 -13.76 11.42
C GLY A 43 10.78 -14.41 10.81
N LEU A 44 9.57 -13.94 11.15
CA LEU A 44 8.30 -14.56 10.76
C LEU A 44 7.40 -13.59 9.99
N LEU A 45 6.54 -14.12 9.12
CA LEU A 45 5.45 -13.33 8.53
C LEU A 45 4.26 -13.24 9.50
N PRO A 46 3.60 -12.07 9.61
CA PRO A 46 2.43 -11.91 10.46
C PRO A 46 1.27 -12.76 9.92
N GLU A 47 0.47 -13.33 10.81
CA GLU A 47 -0.73 -14.09 10.46
C GLU A 47 -1.85 -13.18 9.95
N ASN A 48 -1.89 -11.93 10.44
CA ASN A 48 -2.90 -10.95 10.07
C ASN A 48 -2.38 -9.51 10.27
N LEU A 49 -3.15 -8.54 9.79
CA LEU A 49 -2.81 -7.12 9.88
C LEU A 49 -2.77 -6.58 11.33
N GLN A 50 -3.51 -7.21 12.25
CA GLN A 50 -3.55 -6.78 13.66
C GLN A 50 -2.18 -6.95 14.33
N GLN A 51 -1.42 -8.01 14.00
CA GLN A 51 -0.08 -8.24 14.53
C GLN A 51 0.94 -7.14 14.14
N ILE A 52 0.66 -6.38 13.10
CA ILE A 52 1.48 -5.24 12.65
C ILE A 52 0.81 -3.89 12.95
N GLY A 53 -0.19 -3.89 13.85
CA GLY A 53 -0.91 -2.70 14.28
C GLY A 53 -1.63 -2.01 13.14
N LEU A 54 -2.17 -2.78 12.20
CA LEU A 54 -3.09 -2.31 11.17
C LEU A 54 -4.47 -2.89 11.45
N ASP A 55 -5.49 -2.05 11.26
CA ASP A 55 -6.88 -2.45 11.36
C ASP A 55 -7.27 -3.26 10.12
N ASP A 56 -7.85 -4.44 10.33
CA ASP A 56 -8.31 -5.31 9.26
C ASP A 56 -9.72 -4.97 8.78
N THR A 57 -10.40 -3.98 9.38
CA THR A 57 -11.71 -3.51 8.94
C THR A 57 -11.67 -2.72 7.63
N HIS A 58 -10.50 -2.22 7.22
CA HIS A 58 -10.27 -1.54 5.94
C HIS A 58 -10.12 -2.51 4.74
N MET A 59 -10.98 -3.54 4.70
CA MET A 59 -11.05 -4.50 3.60
C MET A 59 -11.46 -3.86 2.26
N ASP A 60 -11.89 -2.61 2.23
CA ASP A 60 -12.24 -1.88 1.02
C ASP A 60 -11.01 -1.30 0.29
N LEU A 61 -9.89 -1.15 1.02
CA LEU A 61 -8.68 -0.48 0.51
C LEU A 61 -7.71 -1.47 -0.13
N SER A 62 -7.27 -2.47 0.62
CA SER A 62 -6.36 -3.50 0.14
C SER A 62 -6.38 -4.69 1.07
N PHE A 63 -5.88 -5.81 0.57
CA PHE A 63 -5.90 -7.08 1.28
C PHE A 63 -4.48 -7.61 1.46
N TYR A 64 -4.30 -8.40 2.52
CA TYR A 64 -3.09 -9.15 2.81
C TYR A 64 -3.43 -10.61 2.95
N GLU A 65 -2.62 -11.47 2.35
CA GLU A 65 -2.72 -12.91 2.54
C GLU A 65 -1.34 -13.54 2.67
N LYS A 66 -1.13 -14.23 3.79
CA LYS A 66 0.02 -15.09 3.98
C LYS A 66 -0.20 -16.39 3.22
N LYS A 67 0.62 -16.65 2.18
CA LYS A 67 0.53 -17.87 1.37
C LYS A 67 1.25 -19.04 2.04
N ASN A 68 2.40 -18.76 2.66
CA ASN A 68 3.18 -19.73 3.44
C ASN A 68 4.12 -18.98 4.40
N GLN A 69 5.10 -19.68 4.98
CA GLN A 69 6.05 -19.10 5.95
C GLN A 69 6.97 -18.02 5.36
N LEU A 70 7.18 -18.02 4.03
CA LEU A 70 8.15 -17.15 3.34
C LEU A 70 7.51 -16.21 2.32
N GLU A 71 6.24 -16.42 2.00
CA GLU A 71 5.53 -15.74 0.92
C GLU A 71 4.17 -15.20 1.37
N TYR A 72 3.89 -13.97 0.97
CA TYR A 72 2.61 -13.32 1.11
C TYR A 72 2.27 -12.53 -0.16
N GLU A 73 1.00 -12.22 -0.32
CA GLU A 73 0.52 -11.31 -1.35
C GLU A 73 -0.24 -10.14 -0.74
N VAL A 74 -0.18 -9.00 -1.42
CA VAL A 74 -0.97 -7.81 -1.11
C VAL A 74 -1.63 -7.34 -2.39
N TRP A 75 -2.93 -7.06 -2.37
CA TRP A 75 -3.61 -6.60 -3.57
C TRP A 75 -4.66 -5.54 -3.30
N TYR A 76 -4.98 -4.80 -4.35
CA TYR A 76 -6.07 -3.84 -4.35
C TYR A 76 -6.77 -3.77 -5.70
N GLY A 77 -8.07 -3.46 -5.69
CA GLY A 77 -8.89 -3.35 -6.90
C GLY A 77 -8.62 -2.08 -7.69
N LEU A 78 -8.50 -2.21 -9.01
CA LEU A 78 -8.38 -1.11 -9.97
C LEU A 78 -9.75 -0.71 -10.54
N ASP A 79 -10.56 -1.70 -10.90
CA ASP A 79 -11.92 -1.56 -11.46
C ASP A 79 -12.72 -2.87 -11.21
N LEU A 80 -13.81 -3.10 -11.94
CA LEU A 80 -14.62 -4.31 -11.81
C LEU A 80 -13.87 -5.53 -12.35
N GLY A 81 -13.47 -6.42 -11.45
CA GLY A 81 -12.79 -7.67 -11.79
C GLY A 81 -11.27 -7.55 -11.85
N THR A 82 -10.71 -6.34 -12.03
CA THR A 82 -9.26 -6.16 -12.08
C THR A 82 -8.64 -5.74 -10.76
N SER A 83 -7.55 -6.40 -10.39
CA SER A 83 -6.69 -6.06 -9.25
C SER A 83 -5.24 -5.85 -9.66
N MET A 84 -4.53 -5.11 -8.82
CA MET A 84 -3.06 -5.03 -8.83
C MET A 84 -2.54 -5.83 -7.64
N ILE A 85 -1.71 -6.84 -7.91
CA ILE A 85 -1.25 -7.83 -6.92
C ILE A 85 0.27 -7.74 -6.79
N TYR A 86 0.75 -7.55 -5.57
CA TYR A 86 2.14 -7.67 -5.19
C TYR A 86 2.41 -9.07 -4.64
N ASN A 87 3.50 -9.68 -5.09
CA ASN A 87 3.96 -10.95 -4.57
C ASN A 87 5.31 -10.77 -3.87
N SER A 88 5.39 -11.15 -2.58
CA SER A 88 6.57 -10.89 -1.75
C SER A 88 7.81 -11.69 -2.14
N LYS A 89 7.64 -12.83 -2.83
CA LYS A 89 8.72 -13.69 -3.29
C LYS A 89 9.40 -13.12 -4.53
N THR A 90 8.61 -12.62 -5.47
CA THR A 90 9.12 -12.00 -6.70
C THR A 90 9.42 -10.51 -6.56
N LYS A 91 8.89 -9.88 -5.50
CA LYS A 91 8.97 -8.43 -5.23
C LYS A 91 8.42 -7.60 -6.40
N LYS A 92 7.43 -8.12 -7.11
CA LYS A 92 6.84 -7.50 -8.30
C LYS A 92 5.34 -7.35 -8.17
N TRP A 93 4.84 -6.30 -8.82
CA TRP A 93 3.43 -6.08 -9.05
C TRP A 93 3.02 -6.74 -10.37
N ARG A 94 1.82 -7.31 -10.40
CA ARG A 94 1.14 -7.79 -11.61
C ARG A 94 -0.31 -7.33 -11.63
N LYS A 95 -0.85 -7.10 -12.81
CA LYS A 95 -2.27 -6.86 -13.03
C LYS A 95 -2.94 -8.22 -13.30
N GLU A 96 -4.09 -8.48 -12.67
CA GLU A 96 -4.84 -9.72 -12.81
C GLU A 96 -6.35 -9.43 -12.75
N GLY A 97 -7.14 -10.07 -13.63
CA GLY A 97 -8.58 -9.81 -13.80
C GLY A 97 -9.01 -9.83 -15.25
#